data_AF-A0A6A5T8N8-F1
#
_entry.id   AF-A0A6A5T8N8-F1
#
_cell.length_a   1.000
_cell.length_b   1.000
_cell.length_c   1.000
_cell.angle_alpha   90.00
_cell.angle_beta   90.00
_cell.angle_gamma   90.00
#
_symmetry.space_group_name_H-M   'P 1'
#
loop_
_entity.id
_entity.type
_entity.pdbx_description
1 polymer ?
#
loop_
_entity_poly.entity_id
_entity_poly.type
_entity_poly.pdbx_seq_one_letter_code
_entity_poly.pdbx_strand_id
1 'polypeptide(L)'
;MTVRRITSCAPVSAERYATDWIDNVPEAFGDGRTNTRIKFYEMGRPNSGDNDGCDATFKNSTTNLTTFCVSEFMKTYVQEPYTIRVQTSYYHNDTASDFIPVSDFQVGNADVTLIAIFNKARYSEMVKDELFSAQNESSWGPGFFTATDDLSVLGCTEQYQVCNIRNTRCTPVTGLYGIKHALDSKDGDLDLSPKQKATFELLWMPARAMSLQWSFKVLGTELLLAKDWLWATVSVGSSALPPNHWQLEAENLHNVSLAVLQRRVSEFASPNEFEIRPGLNSLAQVRQPSDPALRDLCTALKLRSSEHISVSVLGMGIILGVGSLLILLDFVLIQQLFWVNILCWRNRSPRRQKRKEDWQATGTLQLQRSVLEARCIQPWEDDENETPVLVDRKQRFARLNDLNDDCKREENRGGDVGYGRGTHTPVPTQTPESKRMEAEDRAADLEDSREAV
;
A
#
# COMPACT_ATOMS: atom_id res chain seq x y z
N MET A 1 5.56 27.22 10.11
CA MET A 1 4.96 26.63 11.32
C MET A 1 5.30 25.15 11.31
N THR A 2 5.63 24.58 12.46
CA THR A 2 5.85 23.13 12.62
C THR A 2 4.91 22.59 13.69
N VAL A 3 4.49 21.34 13.52
CA VAL A 3 3.71 20.59 14.50
C VAL A 3 4.57 19.41 14.95
N ARG A 4 4.71 19.25 16.27
CA ARG A 4 5.40 18.14 16.89
C ARG A 4 4.39 17.31 17.67
N ARG A 5 4.46 15.99 17.49
CA ARG A 5 3.71 15.01 18.28
C ARG A 5 4.69 14.11 19.00
N ILE A 6 4.41 13.81 20.25
CA ILE A 6 5.17 12.89 21.09
C ILE A 6 4.18 11.84 21.57
N THR A 7 4.51 10.58 21.33
CA THR A 7 3.73 9.44 21.82
C THR A 7 4.64 8.63 22.73
N SER A 8 4.15 8.28 23.92
CA SER A 8 4.88 7.41 24.84
C SER A 8 3.94 6.33 25.34
N CYS A 9 4.27 5.08 25.06
CA CYS A 9 3.45 3.92 25.39
C CYS A 9 4.22 2.94 26.25
N ALA A 10 3.51 2.23 27.13
CA ALA A 10 4.05 1.14 27.94
C ALA A 10 2.95 0.10 28.22
N PRO A 11 3.29 -1.20 28.26
CA PRO A 11 2.41 -2.23 28.78
C PRO A 11 2.03 -1.92 30.23
N VAL A 12 0.76 -2.08 30.56
CA VAL A 12 0.20 -1.86 31.90
C VAL A 12 -0.07 -3.23 32.51
N SER A 13 0.34 -3.41 33.77
CA SER A 13 -0.01 -4.59 34.56
C SER A 13 -1.50 -4.53 34.94
N ALA A 14 -2.37 -4.92 34.00
CA ALA A 14 -3.82 -4.76 34.09
C ALA A 14 -4.44 -5.50 35.27
N GLU A 15 -3.88 -6.67 35.62
CA GLU A 15 -4.30 -7.50 36.75
C GLU A 15 -4.26 -6.76 38.11
N ARG A 16 -3.41 -5.73 38.27
CA ARG A 16 -3.40 -4.91 39.49
C ARG A 16 -4.67 -4.09 39.70
N TYR A 17 -5.39 -3.82 38.62
CA TYR A 17 -6.65 -3.07 38.61
C TYR A 17 -7.84 -3.99 38.36
N ALA A 18 -7.63 -5.31 38.31
CA ALA A 18 -8.70 -6.26 38.06
C ALA A 18 -9.41 -6.63 39.36
N THR A 19 -10.73 -6.79 39.28
CA THR A 19 -11.50 -7.42 40.35
C THR A 19 -11.31 -8.93 40.32
N ASP A 20 -11.69 -9.62 41.39
CA ASP A 20 -11.97 -11.05 41.31
C ASP A 20 -13.09 -11.31 40.29
N TRP A 21 -13.17 -12.57 39.82
CA TRP A 21 -14.28 -13.01 38.98
C TRP A 21 -15.59 -12.95 39.78
N ILE A 22 -16.57 -12.23 39.25
CA ILE A 22 -17.90 -12.08 39.84
C ILE A 22 -18.86 -13.00 39.10
N ASP A 23 -19.49 -13.90 39.86
CA ASP A 23 -20.47 -14.86 39.35
C ASP A 23 -21.86 -14.25 39.19
N ASN A 24 -22.70 -14.91 38.37
CA ASN A 24 -24.12 -14.60 38.21
C ASN A 24 -24.43 -13.16 37.74
N VAL A 25 -23.56 -12.59 36.90
CA VAL A 25 -23.77 -11.26 36.33
C VAL A 25 -24.61 -11.37 35.05
N PRO A 26 -25.66 -10.55 34.87
CA PRO A 26 -26.48 -10.58 33.65
C PRO A 26 -25.66 -10.29 32.39
N GLU A 27 -25.79 -11.14 31.39
CA GLU A 27 -25.02 -11.06 30.16
C GLU A 27 -25.68 -10.17 29.11
N ALA A 28 -24.97 -9.16 28.63
CA ALA A 28 -25.51 -8.26 27.61
C ALA A 28 -25.62 -8.91 26.23
N PHE A 29 -24.70 -9.80 25.85
CA PHE A 29 -24.74 -10.52 24.56
C PHE A 29 -25.97 -11.44 24.40
N GLY A 30 -26.57 -11.86 25.50
CA GLY A 30 -27.78 -12.70 25.55
C GLY A 30 -29.06 -11.91 25.88
N ASP A 31 -29.05 -10.58 25.73
CA ASP A 31 -30.14 -9.67 26.15
C ASP A 31 -30.56 -9.85 27.62
N GLY A 32 -29.61 -10.23 28.49
CA GLY A 32 -29.86 -10.46 29.92
C GLY A 32 -30.64 -11.72 30.25
N ARG A 33 -30.82 -12.64 29.28
CA ARG A 33 -31.51 -13.93 29.50
C ARG A 33 -30.62 -14.97 30.18
N THR A 34 -29.31 -14.76 30.10
CA THR A 34 -28.27 -15.61 30.63
C THR A 34 -27.42 -14.83 31.62
N ASN A 35 -26.85 -15.54 32.58
CA ASN A 35 -25.84 -15.00 33.48
C ASN A 35 -24.48 -15.57 33.10
N THR A 36 -23.45 -14.78 33.32
CA THR A 36 -22.06 -15.14 33.03
C THR A 36 -21.17 -14.73 34.21
N ARG A 37 -19.91 -15.16 34.16
CA ARG A 37 -18.87 -14.68 35.09
C ARG A 37 -18.13 -13.54 34.44
N ILE A 38 -17.87 -12.47 35.18
CA ILE A 38 -17.22 -11.26 34.65
C ILE A 38 -16.09 -10.83 35.57
N LYS A 39 -15.00 -10.38 34.95
CA LYS A 39 -13.89 -9.70 35.60
C LYS A 39 -13.86 -8.25 35.13
N PHE A 40 -13.89 -7.29 36.05
CA PHE A 40 -13.84 -5.87 35.73
C PHE A 40 -12.41 -5.33 35.91
N TYR A 41 -12.03 -4.36 35.08
CA TYR A 41 -10.75 -3.66 35.16
C TYR A 41 -11.01 -2.19 35.51
N GLU A 42 -10.57 -1.80 36.70
CA GLU A 42 -10.94 -0.55 37.36
C GLU A 42 -9.89 0.55 37.19
N MET A 43 -9.69 1.00 35.94
CA MET A 43 -8.64 1.98 35.58
C MET A 43 -9.15 3.43 35.57
N GLY A 44 -10.43 3.66 35.84
CA GLY A 44 -11.04 4.98 35.84
C GLY A 44 -12.54 4.97 35.65
N ARG A 45 -13.16 6.09 36.05
CA ARG A 45 -14.61 6.27 36.02
C ARG A 45 -15.09 6.62 34.61
N PRO A 46 -16.09 5.94 34.04
CA PRO A 46 -16.65 6.32 32.75
C PRO A 46 -17.31 7.70 32.84
N ASN A 47 -17.07 8.56 31.85
CA ASN A 47 -17.54 9.94 31.86
C ASN A 47 -18.87 10.14 31.12
N SER A 48 -19.14 9.33 30.10
CA SER A 48 -20.36 9.42 29.30
C SER A 48 -21.40 8.34 29.65
N GLY A 49 -22.65 8.59 29.24
CA GLY A 49 -23.76 7.63 29.33
C GLY A 49 -23.48 6.32 28.58
N ASP A 50 -22.68 6.41 27.51
CA ASP A 50 -22.30 5.32 26.62
C ASP A 50 -21.04 4.62 27.16
N ASN A 51 -21.23 3.71 28.11
CA ASN A 51 -20.16 2.87 28.64
C ASN A 51 -19.71 1.85 27.57
N ASP A 52 -18.93 2.27 26.59
CA ASP A 52 -18.37 1.39 25.54
C ASP A 52 -17.20 0.52 26.04
N GLY A 53 -16.80 0.70 27.31
CA GLY A 53 -15.67 0.00 27.92
C GLY A 53 -15.97 -1.44 28.33
N CYS A 54 -17.21 -1.70 28.75
CA CYS A 54 -17.66 -3.04 29.14
C CYS A 54 -18.99 -3.36 28.45
N ASP A 55 -18.90 -4.12 27.35
CA ASP A 55 -20.03 -4.58 26.54
C ASP A 55 -20.53 -5.97 26.96
N ALA A 56 -19.87 -6.62 27.92
CA ALA A 56 -20.26 -7.95 28.38
C ALA A 56 -21.46 -7.96 29.34
N THR A 57 -21.79 -6.82 29.96
CA THR A 57 -22.93 -6.68 30.89
C THR A 57 -23.58 -5.31 30.83
N PHE A 58 -24.71 -5.16 31.50
CA PHE A 58 -25.44 -3.89 31.59
C PHE A 58 -24.78 -2.94 32.59
N LYS A 59 -24.92 -1.63 32.32
CA LYS A 59 -24.37 -0.53 33.13
C LYS A 59 -24.76 -0.56 34.62
N ASN A 60 -25.89 -1.16 34.97
CA ASN A 60 -26.31 -1.30 36.37
C ASN A 60 -25.51 -2.36 37.15
N SER A 61 -24.78 -3.23 36.44
CA SER A 61 -24.02 -4.34 36.99
C SER A 61 -22.50 -4.07 37.00
N THR A 62 -22.08 -2.91 36.48
CA THR A 62 -20.68 -2.45 36.50
C THR A 62 -20.36 -1.65 37.77
N THR A 63 -19.08 -1.55 38.13
CA THR A 63 -18.62 -0.68 39.22
C THR A 63 -18.49 0.77 38.76
N ASN A 64 -18.31 1.71 39.71
CA ASN A 64 -18.08 3.13 39.42
C ASN A 64 -16.73 3.42 38.76
N LEU A 65 -15.79 2.47 38.80
CA LEU A 65 -14.44 2.58 38.23
C LEU A 65 -14.22 1.63 37.05
N THR A 66 -15.25 0.89 36.61
CA THR A 66 -15.11 -0.05 35.50
C THR A 66 -14.75 0.69 34.21
N THR A 67 -13.55 0.39 33.69
CA THR A 67 -13.06 0.89 32.39
C THR A 67 -13.15 -0.18 31.33
N PHE A 68 -12.79 -1.43 31.66
CA PHE A 68 -12.91 -2.58 30.77
C PHE A 68 -13.50 -3.78 31.51
N CYS A 69 -13.93 -4.80 30.76
CA CYS A 69 -14.31 -6.07 31.34
C CYS A 69 -14.04 -7.25 30.40
N VAL A 70 -13.95 -8.43 30.99
CA VAL A 70 -13.89 -9.70 30.27
C VAL A 70 -14.91 -10.64 30.88
N SER A 71 -15.72 -11.30 30.05
CA SER A 71 -16.63 -12.34 30.51
C SER A 71 -16.19 -13.74 30.05
N GLU A 72 -16.65 -14.75 30.78
CA GLU A 72 -16.45 -16.15 30.40
C GLU A 72 -17.10 -16.47 29.04
N PHE A 73 -18.19 -15.78 28.72
CA PHE A 73 -18.82 -15.89 27.41
C PHE A 73 -17.92 -15.36 26.30
N MET A 74 -17.24 -14.23 26.50
CA MET A 74 -16.25 -13.75 25.53
C MET A 74 -15.13 -14.79 25.34
N LYS A 75 -14.63 -15.36 26.45
CA LYS A 75 -13.62 -16.43 26.40
C LYS A 75 -14.09 -17.67 25.66
N THR A 76 -15.38 -17.99 25.70
CA THR A 76 -15.93 -19.19 25.07
C THR A 76 -16.36 -18.96 23.62
N TYR A 77 -17.07 -17.87 23.33
CA TYR A 77 -17.85 -17.72 22.09
C TYR A 77 -17.28 -16.72 21.08
N VAL A 78 -16.56 -15.67 21.51
CA VAL A 78 -15.91 -14.70 20.59
C VAL A 78 -14.87 -15.45 19.75
N GLN A 79 -14.94 -15.39 18.42
CA GLN A 79 -14.05 -16.19 17.55
C GLN A 79 -12.82 -15.41 17.09
N GLU A 80 -12.83 -14.10 17.31
CA GLU A 80 -11.80 -13.18 16.91
C GLU A 80 -10.50 -13.45 17.70
N PRO A 81 -9.34 -13.52 17.02
CA PRO A 81 -8.05 -13.75 17.68
C PRO A 81 -7.67 -12.59 18.60
N TYR A 82 -8.04 -11.36 18.23
CA TYR A 82 -7.84 -10.16 19.03
C TYR A 82 -9.12 -9.35 19.03
N THR A 83 -9.54 -8.88 20.21
CA THR A 83 -10.59 -7.89 20.36
C THR A 83 -10.02 -6.68 21.07
N ILE A 84 -10.25 -5.49 20.52
CA ILE A 84 -9.67 -4.24 21.05
C ILE A 84 -10.77 -3.34 21.59
N ARG A 85 -10.52 -2.73 22.73
CA ARG A 85 -11.33 -1.64 23.30
C ARG A 85 -10.39 -0.49 23.65
N VAL A 86 -10.81 0.74 23.35
CA VAL A 86 -9.98 1.92 23.57
C VAL A 86 -10.76 2.95 24.36
N GLN A 87 -10.15 3.47 25.41
CA GLN A 87 -10.71 4.50 26.28
C GLN A 87 -9.70 5.65 26.34
N THR A 88 -10.14 6.87 26.03
CA THR A 88 -9.27 8.05 25.99
C THR A 88 -9.73 9.13 26.95
N SER A 89 -8.79 9.69 27.70
CA SER A 89 -8.96 10.85 28.56
C SER A 89 -8.17 12.02 27.97
N TYR A 90 -8.87 13.09 27.60
CA TYR A 90 -8.29 14.29 27.03
C TYR A 90 -7.95 15.31 28.12
N TYR A 91 -6.73 15.83 28.08
CA TYR A 91 -6.28 16.85 29.03
C TYR A 91 -7.13 18.12 28.88
N HIS A 92 -7.69 18.60 30.01
CA HIS A 92 -8.58 19.77 30.09
C HIS A 92 -9.86 19.69 29.23
N ASN A 93 -10.32 18.50 28.85
CA ASN A 93 -11.59 18.36 28.16
C ASN A 93 -12.34 17.08 28.57
N ASP A 94 -12.96 17.13 29.74
CA ASP A 94 -13.76 16.03 30.26
C ASP A 94 -14.88 15.66 29.26
N THR A 95 -15.58 16.64 28.68
CA THR A 95 -16.71 16.35 27.77
C THR A 95 -16.33 15.56 26.52
N ALA A 96 -15.08 15.64 26.07
CA ALA A 96 -14.57 14.83 24.96
C ALA A 96 -13.95 13.51 25.42
N SER A 97 -13.68 13.37 26.72
CA SER A 97 -13.07 12.19 27.32
C SER A 97 -14.08 11.07 27.50
N ASP A 98 -13.69 9.84 27.18
CA ASP A 98 -14.52 8.66 27.40
C ASP A 98 -14.58 8.30 28.90
N PHE A 99 -13.49 8.58 29.64
CA PHE A 99 -13.36 8.25 31.06
C PHE A 99 -12.47 9.25 31.82
N ILE A 100 -12.59 9.21 33.14
CA ILE A 100 -11.79 9.94 34.13
C ILE A 100 -10.83 8.94 34.79
N PRO A 101 -9.52 8.99 34.50
CA PRO A 101 -8.54 8.02 35.00
C PRO A 101 -8.39 8.06 36.52
N VAL A 102 -8.07 6.91 37.13
CA VAL A 102 -7.56 6.87 38.52
C VAL A 102 -6.19 7.55 38.61
N SER A 103 -5.72 7.85 39.83
CA SER A 103 -4.47 8.59 40.09
C SER A 103 -3.28 8.09 39.29
N ASP A 104 -3.17 6.77 39.12
CA ASP A 104 -2.02 6.11 38.51
C ASP A 104 -1.94 6.37 36.99
N PHE A 105 -3.06 6.72 36.36
CA PHE A 105 -3.15 7.08 34.93
C PHE A 105 -3.38 8.58 34.72
N GLN A 106 -3.36 9.40 35.77
CA GLN A 106 -3.46 10.85 35.65
C GLN A 106 -2.10 11.45 35.30
N VAL A 107 -1.89 11.70 34.01
CA VAL A 107 -0.68 12.36 33.50
C VAL A 107 -0.97 13.83 33.21
N GLY A 108 -0.19 14.74 33.80
CA GLY A 108 -0.30 16.16 33.53
C GLY A 108 0.18 16.51 32.12
N ASN A 109 -0.51 17.45 31.45
CA ASN A 109 -0.16 17.96 30.12
C ASN A 109 -0.15 16.90 29.00
N ALA A 110 -0.86 15.78 29.13
CA ALA A 110 -0.94 14.77 28.08
C ALA A 110 -2.35 14.18 28.00
N ASP A 111 -2.76 13.80 26.80
CA ASP A 111 -3.93 12.94 26.65
C ASP A 111 -3.52 11.50 26.96
N VAL A 112 -4.39 10.75 27.62
CA VAL A 112 -4.12 9.37 28.07
C VAL A 112 -5.07 8.44 27.36
N THR A 113 -4.51 7.47 26.64
CA THR A 113 -5.26 6.47 25.87
C THR A 113 -4.91 5.09 26.41
N LEU A 114 -5.91 4.35 26.90
CA LEU A 114 -5.79 2.95 27.30
C LEU A 114 -6.33 2.06 26.19
N ILE A 115 -5.50 1.13 25.71
CA ILE A 115 -5.84 0.19 24.64
C ILE A 115 -5.88 -1.20 25.28
N ALA A 116 -7.07 -1.72 25.52
CA ALA A 116 -7.29 -3.07 26.02
C ALA A 116 -7.34 -4.06 24.86
N ILE A 117 -6.55 -5.12 24.96
CA ILE A 117 -6.43 -6.20 23.99
C ILE A 117 -6.86 -7.48 24.69
N PHE A 118 -8.00 -8.01 24.28
CA PHE A 118 -8.45 -9.34 24.62
C PHE A 118 -7.88 -10.32 23.61
N ASN A 119 -6.90 -11.12 24.05
CA ASN A 119 -6.12 -12.00 23.19
C ASN A 119 -6.62 -13.45 23.28
N LYS A 120 -7.15 -13.96 22.17
CA LYS A 120 -7.56 -15.36 21.99
C LYS A 120 -6.66 -16.11 21.00
N ALA A 121 -5.59 -15.48 20.53
CA ALA A 121 -4.64 -16.13 19.65
C ALA A 121 -3.98 -17.33 20.35
N ARG A 122 -3.70 -18.36 19.55
CA ARG A 122 -3.05 -19.61 19.92
C ARG A 122 -1.72 -19.66 19.19
N TYR A 123 -0.65 -19.43 19.93
CA TYR A 123 0.69 -19.35 19.39
C TYR A 123 1.32 -20.74 19.28
N SER A 124 2.11 -20.97 18.23
CA SER A 124 2.86 -22.22 18.03
C SER A 124 3.97 -22.43 19.07
N GLU A 125 4.42 -21.36 19.72
CA GLU A 125 5.44 -21.39 20.78
C GLU A 125 5.10 -20.35 21.87
N MET A 126 5.79 -20.40 23.00
CA MET A 126 5.61 -19.44 24.09
C MET A 126 5.98 -18.03 23.64
N VAL A 127 5.14 -17.05 23.98
CA VAL A 127 5.39 -15.64 23.69
C VAL A 127 5.80 -14.92 24.98
N LYS A 128 7.00 -14.32 24.96
CA LYS A 128 7.60 -13.57 26.08
C LYS A 128 7.39 -12.06 26.01
N ASP A 129 6.68 -11.59 24.99
CA ASP A 129 6.30 -10.19 24.86
C ASP A 129 5.44 -9.76 26.07
N GLU A 130 5.67 -8.55 26.59
CA GLU A 130 4.96 -8.05 27.78
C GLU A 130 3.48 -7.75 27.51
N LEU A 131 3.12 -7.36 26.29
CA LEU A 131 1.74 -7.05 25.92
C LEU A 131 0.98 -8.29 25.42
N PHE A 132 1.64 -9.17 24.67
CA PHE A 132 1.04 -10.38 24.11
C PHE A 132 1.47 -11.67 24.82
N SER A 133 1.82 -11.57 26.10
CA SER A 133 2.37 -12.71 26.87
C SER A 133 1.48 -13.93 26.76
N ALA A 134 2.05 -15.06 26.34
CA ALA A 134 1.35 -16.33 26.19
C ALA A 134 2.23 -17.49 26.64
N GLN A 135 2.01 -17.94 27.88
CA GLN A 135 2.78 -19.03 28.50
C GLN A 135 1.90 -20.22 28.90
N ASN A 136 0.58 -20.07 28.83
CA ASN A 136 -0.37 -21.10 29.22
C ASN A 136 -0.53 -22.12 28.08
N GLU A 137 -0.36 -23.41 28.37
CA GLU A 137 -0.55 -24.46 27.38
C GLU A 137 -2.05 -24.60 27.04
N SER A 138 -2.37 -24.65 25.76
CA SER A 138 -3.74 -24.71 25.26
C SER A 138 -4.40 -26.05 25.59
N SER A 139 -5.63 -26.00 26.11
CA SER A 139 -6.45 -27.21 26.35
C SER A 139 -7.01 -27.83 25.07
N TRP A 140 -6.94 -27.13 23.93
CA TRP A 140 -7.54 -27.53 22.65
C TRP A 140 -6.61 -28.34 21.75
N GLY A 141 -5.38 -28.63 22.18
CA GLY A 141 -4.43 -29.46 21.46
C GLY A 141 -2.99 -29.23 21.95
N PRO A 142 -2.17 -30.28 22.04
CA PRO A 142 -0.79 -30.15 22.49
C PRO A 142 0.01 -29.26 21.54
N GLY A 143 0.91 -28.45 22.09
CA GLY A 143 1.85 -27.62 21.32
C GLY A 143 1.37 -26.21 20.96
N PHE A 144 0.26 -25.74 21.55
CA PHE A 144 -0.17 -24.34 21.41
C PHE A 144 -0.15 -23.60 22.75
N PHE A 145 0.15 -22.31 22.71
CA PHE A 145 0.18 -21.43 23.89
C PHE A 145 -0.87 -20.33 23.76
N THR A 146 -1.58 -20.05 24.84
CA THR A 146 -2.59 -19.00 24.95
C THR A 146 -2.15 -17.91 25.91
N ALA A 147 -2.82 -16.75 25.83
CA ALA A 147 -2.54 -15.59 26.67
C ALA A 147 -2.42 -15.96 28.17
N THR A 148 -1.44 -15.35 28.83
CA THR A 148 -1.18 -15.53 30.27
C THR A 148 -2.24 -14.83 31.11
N ASP A 149 -2.59 -13.60 30.72
CA ASP A 149 -3.57 -12.75 31.40
C ASP A 149 -4.90 -12.73 30.64
N ASP A 150 -6.00 -12.46 31.35
CA ASP A 150 -7.34 -12.40 30.75
C ASP A 150 -7.51 -11.17 29.84
N LEU A 151 -6.79 -10.07 30.12
CA LEU A 151 -6.79 -8.84 29.33
C LEU A 151 -5.42 -8.16 29.44
N SER A 152 -4.87 -7.78 28.30
CA SER A 152 -3.62 -7.01 28.24
C SER A 152 -3.94 -5.55 27.92
N VAL A 153 -3.26 -4.60 28.55
CA VAL A 153 -3.53 -3.17 28.35
C VAL A 153 -2.24 -2.45 27.97
N LEU A 154 -2.28 -1.70 26.87
CA LEU A 154 -1.24 -0.74 26.48
C LEU A 154 -1.69 0.67 26.87
N GLY A 155 -0.95 1.31 27.76
CA GLY A 155 -1.19 2.70 28.15
C GLY A 155 -0.31 3.63 27.32
N CYS A 156 -0.94 4.55 26.59
CA CYS A 156 -0.26 5.53 25.75
C CYS A 156 -0.58 6.95 26.21
N THR A 157 0.42 7.83 26.15
CA THR A 157 0.25 9.27 26.32
C THR A 157 0.52 9.98 25.01
N GLU A 158 -0.33 10.95 24.67
CA GLU A 158 -0.19 11.77 23.48
C GLU A 158 -0.01 13.25 23.87
N GLN A 159 1.08 13.82 23.39
CA GLN A 159 1.48 15.19 23.62
C GLN A 159 1.77 15.88 22.30
N TYR A 160 1.47 17.16 22.25
CA TYR A 160 1.51 17.93 21.02
C TYR A 160 2.13 19.30 21.29
N GLN A 161 2.77 19.87 20.27
CA GLN A 161 3.33 21.23 20.32
C GLN A 161 3.29 21.89 18.94
N VAL A 162 2.98 23.19 18.89
CA VAL A 162 3.06 24.00 17.66
C VAL A 162 4.13 25.07 17.83
N CYS A 163 4.98 25.23 16.81
CA CYS A 163 6.05 26.23 16.82
C CYS A 163 5.99 27.14 15.59
N ASN A 164 6.31 28.41 15.81
CA ASN A 164 6.59 29.36 14.74
C ASN A 164 8.09 29.33 14.42
N ILE A 165 8.41 28.94 13.19
CA ILE A 165 9.78 28.77 12.71
C ILE A 165 10.52 30.12 12.65
N ARG A 166 9.80 31.22 12.44
CA ARG A 166 10.42 32.54 12.23
C ARG A 166 10.98 33.13 13.51
N ASN A 167 10.30 32.94 14.63
CA ASN A 167 10.68 33.50 15.93
C ASN A 167 11.04 32.41 16.96
N THR A 168 11.04 31.14 16.56
CA THR A 168 11.33 29.95 17.40
C THR A 168 10.43 29.79 18.63
N ARG A 169 9.34 30.56 18.73
CA ARG A 169 8.38 30.43 19.82
C ARG A 169 7.53 29.19 19.60
N CYS A 170 7.23 28.48 20.68
CA CYS A 170 6.40 27.28 20.68
C CYS A 170 5.34 27.38 21.77
N THR A 171 4.22 26.70 21.56
CA THR A 171 3.27 26.44 22.65
C THR A 171 3.94 25.55 23.71
N PRO A 172 3.43 25.54 24.95
CA PRO A 172 3.71 24.45 25.87
C PRO A 172 3.40 23.10 25.21
N VAL A 173 4.13 22.06 25.61
CA VAL A 173 3.79 20.69 25.26
C VAL A 173 2.59 20.29 26.09
N THR A 174 1.50 19.89 25.43
CA THR A 174 0.22 19.61 26.09
C THR A 174 -0.59 18.57 25.31
N GLY A 175 -1.67 18.03 25.89
CA GLY A 175 -2.68 17.27 25.17
C GLY A 175 -3.34 18.07 24.03
N LEU A 176 -4.08 17.38 23.16
CA LEU A 176 -4.60 17.88 21.89
C LEU A 176 -5.39 19.19 22.06
N TYR A 177 -6.34 19.22 23.00
CA TYR A 177 -7.17 20.42 23.27
C TYR A 177 -6.39 21.56 23.92
N GLY A 178 -5.32 21.25 24.64
CA GLY A 178 -4.45 22.26 25.23
C GLY A 178 -3.75 23.12 24.19
N ILE A 179 -3.43 22.59 22.99
CA ILE A 179 -2.84 23.42 21.92
C ILE A 179 -3.83 24.46 21.42
N LYS A 180 -5.08 24.04 21.14
CA LYS A 180 -6.09 24.97 20.65
C LYS A 180 -6.31 26.08 21.68
N HIS A 181 -6.44 25.71 22.95
CA HIS A 181 -6.53 26.67 24.04
C HIS A 181 -5.31 27.60 24.10
N ALA A 182 -4.10 27.06 23.98
CA ALA A 182 -2.88 27.86 23.98
C ALA A 182 -2.90 28.92 22.86
N LEU A 183 -3.29 28.54 21.64
CA LEU A 183 -3.33 29.45 20.49
C LEU A 183 -4.47 30.48 20.54
N ASP A 184 -5.57 30.16 21.23
CA ASP A 184 -6.68 31.08 21.46
C ASP A 184 -6.42 32.01 22.66
N SER A 185 -5.51 31.62 23.57
CA SER A 185 -5.12 32.41 24.75
C SER A 185 -4.07 33.48 24.42
N LYS A 186 -4.03 34.55 25.23
CA LYS A 186 -2.99 35.59 25.14
C LYS A 186 -1.58 35.06 25.45
N ASP A 187 -1.49 33.96 26.20
CA ASP A 187 -0.22 33.38 26.65
C ASP A 187 0.46 32.51 25.58
N GLY A 188 -0.27 32.09 24.54
CA GLY A 188 0.27 31.36 23.39
C GLY A 188 0.44 32.21 22.14
N ASP A 189 0.66 33.53 22.29
CA ASP A 189 0.95 34.42 21.16
C ASP A 189 2.28 34.07 20.48
N LEU A 190 2.16 33.17 19.52
CA LEU A 190 3.25 32.75 18.63
C LEU A 190 3.57 33.80 17.56
N ASP A 191 2.89 34.96 17.54
CA ASP A 191 2.98 35.98 16.48
C ASP A 191 2.76 35.35 15.10
N LEU A 192 1.66 34.59 14.98
CA LEU A 192 1.29 33.93 13.74
C LEU A 192 0.71 34.92 12.74
N SER A 193 1.16 34.85 11.49
CA SER A 193 0.50 35.58 10.42
C SER A 193 -0.94 35.06 10.20
N PRO A 194 -1.84 35.86 9.62
CA PRO A 194 -3.20 35.40 9.32
C PRO A 194 -3.24 34.09 8.52
N LYS A 195 -2.31 33.90 7.57
CA LYS A 195 -2.17 32.65 6.80
C LYS A 195 -1.72 31.48 7.67
N GLN A 196 -0.82 31.69 8.63
CA GLN A 196 -0.38 30.64 9.55
C GLN A 196 -1.51 30.23 10.49
N LYS A 197 -2.32 31.19 10.98
CA LYS A 197 -3.50 30.89 11.79
C LYS A 197 -4.54 30.10 11.00
N ALA A 198 -4.84 30.50 9.76
CA ALA A 198 -5.70 29.75 8.86
C ALA A 198 -5.17 28.33 8.57
N THR A 199 -3.85 28.17 8.42
CA THR A 199 -3.22 26.85 8.25
C THR A 199 -3.41 25.99 9.49
N PHE A 200 -3.29 26.56 10.70
CA PHE A 200 -3.53 25.84 11.94
C PHE A 200 -4.99 25.39 12.07
N GLU A 201 -5.96 26.27 11.79
CA GLU A 201 -7.38 25.91 11.81
C GLU A 201 -7.71 24.77 10.85
N LEU A 202 -7.06 24.75 9.66
CA LEU A 202 -7.16 23.63 8.73
C LEU A 202 -6.57 22.34 9.32
N LEU A 203 -5.42 22.42 9.98
CA LEU A 203 -4.74 21.28 10.60
C LEU A 203 -5.44 20.75 11.85
N TRP A 204 -6.30 21.54 12.51
CA TRP A 204 -6.96 21.16 13.75
C TRP A 204 -7.81 19.89 13.62
N MET A 205 -8.64 19.80 12.57
CA MET A 205 -9.49 18.63 12.35
C MET A 205 -8.69 17.37 11.99
N PRO A 206 -7.72 17.41 11.06
CA PRO A 206 -6.75 16.32 10.86
C PRO A 206 -5.98 15.92 12.13
N ALA A 207 -5.56 16.90 12.96
CA ALA A 207 -4.87 16.63 14.21
C ALA A 207 -5.76 15.91 15.23
N ARG A 208 -7.07 16.19 15.24
CA ARG A 208 -8.01 15.39 16.05
C ARG A 208 -8.16 13.97 15.50
N ALA A 209 -8.21 13.81 14.19
CA ALA A 209 -8.32 12.50 13.56
C ALA A 209 -7.06 11.62 13.79
N MET A 210 -5.90 12.22 14.08
CA MET A 210 -4.67 11.49 14.33
C MET A 210 -4.54 10.92 15.75
N SER A 211 -5.37 11.33 16.71
CA SER A 211 -5.32 10.77 18.07
C SER A 211 -5.63 9.28 18.02
N LEU A 212 -4.97 8.49 18.87
CA LEU A 212 -5.04 7.02 18.82
C LEU A 212 -6.48 6.49 18.94
N GLN A 213 -7.34 7.15 19.71
CA GLN A 213 -8.76 6.82 19.84
C GLN A 213 -9.46 6.66 18.48
N TRP A 214 -9.26 7.63 17.58
CA TRP A 214 -9.93 7.65 16.28
C TRP A 214 -9.34 6.64 15.30
N SER A 215 -8.03 6.40 15.38
CA SER A 215 -7.37 5.35 14.59
C SER A 215 -7.98 3.98 14.89
N PHE A 216 -8.17 3.63 16.16
CA PHE A 216 -8.80 2.37 16.55
C PHE A 216 -10.30 2.34 16.27
N LYS A 217 -11.04 3.45 16.43
CA LYS A 217 -12.47 3.50 16.07
C LYS A 217 -12.71 3.24 14.58
N VAL A 218 -11.77 3.59 13.71
CA VAL A 218 -11.91 3.42 12.25
C VAL A 218 -11.32 2.09 11.76
N LEU A 219 -10.13 1.71 12.23
CA LEU A 219 -9.40 0.54 11.73
C LEU A 219 -9.57 -0.70 12.61
N GLY A 220 -10.00 -0.55 13.86
CA GLY A 220 -10.19 -1.65 14.79
C GLY A 220 -8.92 -2.49 14.96
N THR A 221 -9.08 -3.80 14.80
CA THR A 221 -8.01 -4.79 14.98
C THR A 221 -7.03 -4.85 13.81
N GLU A 222 -7.37 -4.27 12.65
CA GLU A 222 -6.45 -4.16 11.50
C GLU A 222 -5.24 -3.26 11.78
N LEU A 223 -5.28 -2.51 12.89
CA LEU A 223 -4.18 -1.65 13.29
C LEU A 223 -3.03 -2.41 13.98
N LEU A 224 -3.26 -3.65 14.44
CA LEU A 224 -2.25 -4.46 15.12
C LEU A 224 -1.39 -5.23 14.12
N LEU A 225 -0.06 -5.09 14.22
CA LEU A 225 0.91 -5.91 13.49
C LEU A 225 0.83 -7.40 13.88
N ALA A 226 0.38 -7.71 15.10
CA ALA A 226 0.19 -9.08 15.57
C ALA A 226 -0.79 -9.88 14.70
N LYS A 227 -1.65 -9.19 13.93
CA LYS A 227 -2.59 -9.81 13.01
C LYS A 227 -1.89 -10.44 11.80
N ASP A 228 -0.76 -9.89 11.36
CA ASP A 228 0.01 -10.41 10.23
C ASP A 228 0.66 -11.78 10.53
N TRP A 229 0.75 -12.15 11.81
CA TRP A 229 1.29 -13.43 12.28
C TRP A 229 0.24 -14.53 12.41
N LEU A 230 -1.02 -14.25 12.06
CA LEU A 230 -2.09 -15.23 12.02
C LEU A 230 -1.99 -16.07 10.73
N TRP A 231 -2.26 -17.37 10.83
CA TRP A 231 -2.16 -18.26 9.66
C TRP A 231 -3.28 -18.06 8.63
N ALA A 232 -4.43 -17.56 9.07
CA ALA A 232 -5.55 -17.21 8.20
C ALA A 232 -6.36 -16.04 8.79
N THR A 233 -7.12 -15.37 7.92
CA THR A 233 -7.93 -14.18 8.26
C THR A 233 -8.97 -14.44 9.36
N VAL A 234 -9.46 -15.67 9.49
CA VAL A 234 -10.50 -16.07 10.47
C VAL A 234 -9.99 -17.21 11.38
N SER A 235 -8.66 -17.30 11.59
CA SER A 235 -8.09 -18.30 12.50
C SER A 235 -7.61 -17.66 13.79
N VAL A 236 -7.72 -18.41 14.88
CA VAL A 236 -7.03 -18.10 16.14
C VAL A 236 -5.58 -18.61 16.17
N GLY A 237 -5.15 -19.41 15.19
CA GLY A 237 -3.77 -19.91 15.11
C GLY A 237 -2.78 -18.84 14.65
N SER A 238 -1.68 -18.71 15.37
CA SER A 238 -0.63 -17.72 15.11
C SER A 238 0.76 -18.32 15.27
N SER A 239 1.71 -17.81 14.49
CA SER A 239 3.12 -18.01 14.77
C SER A 239 3.53 -17.21 16.02
N ALA A 240 4.51 -17.70 16.77
CA ALA A 240 4.97 -17.03 17.99
C ALA A 240 5.53 -15.62 17.68
N LEU A 241 5.13 -14.64 18.50
CA LEU A 241 5.56 -13.26 18.35
C LEU A 241 6.95 -13.03 18.96
N PRO A 242 7.77 -12.14 18.38
CA PRO A 242 9.06 -11.77 18.95
C PRO A 242 8.89 -11.06 20.31
N PRO A 243 9.90 -11.11 21.20
CA PRO A 243 9.78 -10.58 22.57
C PRO A 243 9.67 -9.06 22.66
N ASN A 244 9.98 -8.34 21.58
CA ASN A 244 9.88 -6.88 21.47
C ASN A 244 8.69 -6.43 20.60
N HIS A 245 7.71 -7.31 20.36
CA HIS A 245 6.59 -7.05 19.47
C HIS A 245 5.76 -5.84 19.91
N TRP A 246 5.54 -5.64 21.21
CA TRP A 246 4.80 -4.48 21.73
C TRP A 246 5.45 -3.14 21.38
N GLN A 247 6.79 -3.11 21.22
CA GLN A 247 7.53 -1.90 20.82
C GLN A 247 7.27 -1.59 19.35
N LEU A 248 7.27 -2.63 18.51
CA LEU A 248 6.92 -2.51 17.08
C LEU A 248 5.48 -2.05 16.92
N GLU A 249 4.56 -2.55 17.75
CA GLU A 249 3.17 -2.08 17.78
C GLU A 249 3.09 -0.61 18.17
N ALA A 250 3.78 -0.18 19.24
CA ALA A 250 3.79 1.22 19.66
C ALA A 250 4.37 2.15 18.57
N GLU A 251 5.43 1.72 17.89
CA GLU A 251 6.02 2.45 16.75
C GLU A 251 5.04 2.53 15.58
N ASN A 252 4.39 1.42 15.21
CA ASN A 252 3.40 1.38 14.16
C ASN A 252 2.21 2.29 14.47
N LEU A 253 1.70 2.25 15.71
CA LEU A 253 0.62 3.13 16.16
C LEU A 253 0.97 4.60 15.99
N HIS A 254 2.21 4.99 16.31
CA HIS A 254 2.71 6.35 16.09
C HIS A 254 2.83 6.71 14.60
N ASN A 255 3.37 5.80 13.78
CA ASN A 255 3.56 6.01 12.35
C ASN A 255 2.23 6.12 11.61
N VAL A 256 1.26 5.24 11.90
CA VAL A 256 -0.08 5.27 11.29
C VAL A 256 -0.80 6.56 11.63
N SER A 257 -0.70 7.04 12.86
CA SER A 257 -1.34 8.30 13.24
C SER A 257 -0.72 9.51 12.52
N LEU A 258 0.60 9.53 12.28
CA LEU A 258 1.20 10.55 11.41
C LEU A 258 0.75 10.41 9.94
N ALA A 259 0.59 9.19 9.43
CA ALA A 259 0.04 8.95 8.10
C ALA A 259 -1.42 9.41 7.98
N VAL A 260 -2.24 9.23 9.02
CA VAL A 260 -3.61 9.76 9.10
C VAL A 260 -3.60 11.29 8.98
N LEU A 261 -2.68 11.98 9.66
CA LEU A 261 -2.56 13.43 9.53
C LEU A 261 -2.27 13.83 8.06
N GLN A 262 -1.30 13.19 7.42
CA GLN A 262 -0.94 13.47 6.02
C GLN A 262 -2.11 13.22 5.07
N ARG A 263 -2.81 12.10 5.24
CA ARG A 263 -3.97 11.73 4.44
C ARG A 263 -5.14 12.70 4.64
N ARG A 264 -5.47 13.05 5.88
CA ARG A 264 -6.61 13.93 6.22
C ARG A 264 -6.42 15.36 5.70
N VAL A 265 -5.18 15.86 5.66
CA VAL A 265 -4.88 17.14 5.02
C VAL A 265 -5.11 17.07 3.51
N SER A 266 -4.77 15.95 2.87
CA SER A 266 -5.06 15.73 1.44
C SER A 266 -6.57 15.65 1.18
N GLU A 267 -7.31 14.89 1.99
CA GLU A 267 -8.76 14.74 1.85
C GLU A 267 -9.51 16.07 2.08
N PHE A 268 -8.96 16.99 2.88
CA PHE A 268 -9.55 18.31 3.04
C PHE A 268 -9.52 19.13 1.74
N ALA A 269 -8.42 19.07 0.99
CA ALA A 269 -8.29 19.81 -0.27
C ALA A 269 -8.96 19.10 -1.46
N SER A 270 -9.07 17.77 -1.42
CA SER A 270 -9.75 16.96 -2.42
C SER A 270 -10.67 15.93 -1.74
N PRO A 271 -11.87 16.34 -1.27
CA PRO A 271 -12.80 15.42 -0.64
C PRO A 271 -13.30 14.37 -1.64
N ASN A 272 -13.53 13.16 -1.15
CA ASN A 272 -14.09 12.09 -1.99
C ASN A 272 -15.54 12.42 -2.38
N GLU A 273 -15.86 12.25 -3.65
CA GLU A 273 -17.23 12.37 -4.14
C GLU A 273 -17.96 11.02 -4.02
N PHE A 274 -18.92 10.96 -3.12
CA PHE A 274 -19.85 9.84 -2.99
C PHE A 274 -21.26 10.31 -2.70
N GLU A 275 -22.23 9.45 -2.99
CA GLU A 275 -23.64 9.68 -2.70
C GLU A 275 -23.95 9.19 -1.27
N ILE A 276 -24.33 10.09 -0.37
CA ILE A 276 -24.67 9.75 1.02
C ILE A 276 -26.00 8.99 1.05
N ARG A 277 -26.93 9.44 0.22
CA ARG A 277 -28.26 8.85 0.00
C ARG A 277 -28.74 9.27 -1.39
N PRO A 278 -29.68 8.55 -2.02
CA PRO A 278 -30.19 8.89 -3.35
C PRO A 278 -30.55 10.38 -3.46
N GLY A 279 -29.90 11.09 -4.38
CA GLY A 279 -30.06 12.53 -4.63
C GLY A 279 -29.25 13.47 -3.73
N LEU A 280 -28.42 12.96 -2.81
CA LEU A 280 -27.57 13.78 -1.93
C LEU A 280 -26.10 13.40 -2.05
N ASN A 281 -25.35 14.27 -2.74
CA ASN A 281 -23.92 14.14 -2.90
C ASN A 281 -23.17 14.72 -1.68
N SER A 282 -22.12 14.02 -1.24
CA SER A 282 -21.14 14.48 -0.24
C SER A 282 -20.58 15.89 -0.49
N LEU A 283 -20.28 16.24 -1.74
CA LEU A 283 -19.74 17.56 -2.10
C LEU A 283 -20.72 18.70 -1.79
N ALA A 284 -22.03 18.44 -1.85
CA ALA A 284 -23.04 19.42 -1.47
C ALA A 284 -23.05 19.71 0.04
N GLN A 285 -22.41 18.87 0.86
CA GLN A 285 -22.28 19.05 2.31
C GLN A 285 -20.98 19.76 2.71
N VAL A 286 -20.08 20.05 1.75
CA VAL A 286 -18.82 20.74 2.03
C VAL A 286 -19.11 22.21 2.34
N ARG A 287 -18.82 22.62 3.57
CA ARG A 287 -18.91 24.03 3.97
C ARG A 287 -17.74 24.81 3.41
N GLN A 288 -18.03 25.78 2.55
CA GLN A 288 -17.02 26.69 2.06
C GLN A 288 -16.52 27.61 3.19
N PRO A 289 -15.21 27.86 3.29
CA PRO A 289 -14.68 28.76 4.30
C PRO A 289 -15.19 30.20 4.07
N SER A 290 -15.57 30.88 5.15
CA SER A 290 -15.97 32.29 5.15
C SER A 290 -14.79 33.25 5.31
N ASP A 291 -13.70 32.79 5.95
CA ASP A 291 -12.48 33.58 6.17
C ASP A 291 -11.66 33.72 4.87
N PRO A 292 -11.29 34.95 4.46
CA PRO A 292 -10.47 35.19 3.28
C PRO A 292 -9.12 34.45 3.34
N ALA A 293 -8.48 34.33 4.51
CA ALA A 293 -7.20 33.63 4.64
C ALA A 293 -7.33 32.12 4.40
N LEU A 294 -8.45 31.51 4.81
CA LEU A 294 -8.76 30.11 4.52
C LEU A 294 -9.11 29.90 3.03
N ARG A 295 -9.79 30.85 2.38
CA ARG A 295 -10.05 30.79 0.93
C ARG A 295 -8.77 30.87 0.11
N ASP A 296 -7.83 31.71 0.52
CA ASP A 296 -6.51 31.79 -0.12
C ASP A 296 -5.80 30.43 -0.07
N LEU A 297 -5.91 29.69 1.05
CA LEU A 297 -5.31 28.37 1.19
C LEU A 297 -5.88 27.34 0.21
N CYS A 298 -7.17 27.42 -0.15
CA CYS A 298 -7.76 26.53 -1.15
C CYS A 298 -7.05 26.61 -2.51
N THR A 299 -6.57 27.79 -2.90
CA THR A 299 -5.81 27.97 -4.16
C THR A 299 -4.33 27.58 -4.03
N ALA A 300 -3.82 27.53 -2.81
CA ALA A 300 -2.42 27.22 -2.51
C ALA A 300 -2.17 25.72 -2.34
N LEU A 301 -3.16 24.95 -1.89
CA LEU A 301 -3.07 23.50 -1.74
C LEU A 301 -3.19 22.82 -3.10
N LYS A 302 -2.07 22.27 -3.59
CA LYS A 302 -2.02 21.50 -4.84
C LYS A 302 -1.76 20.04 -4.50
N LEU A 303 -2.65 19.17 -4.95
CA LEU A 303 -2.55 17.73 -4.78
C LEU A 303 -2.41 17.07 -6.15
N ARG A 304 -1.73 15.92 -6.18
CA ARG A 304 -1.67 15.10 -7.37
C ARG A 304 -2.98 14.33 -7.50
N SER A 305 -3.81 14.70 -8.48
CA SER A 305 -5.01 13.93 -8.83
C SER A 305 -4.60 12.70 -9.65
N SER A 306 -5.18 11.53 -9.33
CA SER A 306 -5.07 10.31 -10.13
C SER A 306 -6.03 10.31 -11.32
N GLU A 307 -7.11 11.09 -11.26
CA GLU A 307 -8.12 11.17 -12.32
C GLU A 307 -7.67 12.03 -13.50
N HIS A 308 -6.72 12.95 -13.26
CA HIS A 308 -6.23 13.88 -14.27
C HIS A 308 -4.74 13.63 -14.50
N ILE A 309 -4.41 12.95 -15.61
CA ILE A 309 -3.01 12.79 -16.03
C ILE A 309 -2.56 14.11 -16.68
N SER A 310 -1.61 14.78 -16.05
CA SER A 310 -0.94 15.95 -16.66
C SER A 310 0.06 15.46 -17.70
N VAL A 311 -0.41 15.29 -18.95
CA VAL A 311 0.48 14.99 -20.07
C VAL A 311 1.13 16.30 -20.54
N SER A 312 2.45 16.29 -20.69
CA SER A 312 3.17 17.43 -21.30
C SER A 312 2.74 17.56 -22.76
N VAL A 313 1.86 18.54 -23.05
CA VAL A 313 1.40 18.86 -24.41
C VAL A 313 2.59 19.16 -25.32
N LEU A 314 3.63 19.79 -24.78
CA LEU A 314 4.88 20.05 -25.47
C LEU A 314 5.63 18.75 -25.80
N GLY A 315 5.73 17.82 -24.85
CA GLY A 315 6.34 16.51 -25.08
C GLY A 315 5.59 15.70 -26.14
N MET A 316 4.26 15.69 -26.04
CA MET A 316 3.38 15.06 -27.03
C MET A 316 3.56 15.69 -28.43
N GLY A 317 3.64 17.01 -28.49
CA GLY A 317 3.85 17.76 -29.73
C GLY A 317 5.21 17.50 -30.38
N ILE A 318 6.28 17.36 -29.58
CA ILE A 318 7.61 17.01 -30.10
C ILE A 318 7.61 15.59 -30.66
N ILE A 319 7.06 14.62 -29.94
CA ILE A 319 7.03 13.22 -30.39
C ILE A 319 6.23 13.09 -31.68
N LEU A 320 5.05 13.70 -31.76
CA LEU A 320 4.23 13.68 -32.97
C LEU A 320 4.88 14.44 -34.12
N GLY A 321 5.41 15.65 -33.87
CA GLY A 321 6.02 16.48 -34.89
C GLY A 321 7.29 15.87 -35.47
N VAL A 322 8.24 15.49 -34.62
CA VAL A 322 9.51 14.88 -35.04
C VAL A 322 9.27 13.49 -35.62
N GLY A 323 8.39 12.69 -35.01
CA GLY A 323 8.03 11.36 -35.52
C GLY A 323 7.39 11.44 -36.91
N SER A 324 6.41 12.34 -37.12
CA SER A 324 5.82 12.57 -38.43
C SER A 324 6.83 13.10 -39.44
N LEU A 325 7.74 14.00 -39.05
CA LEU A 325 8.78 14.51 -39.94
C LEU A 325 9.72 13.40 -40.41
N LEU A 326 10.14 12.50 -39.50
CA LEU A 326 10.99 11.36 -39.83
C LEU A 326 10.28 10.39 -40.79
N ILE A 327 9.01 10.09 -40.54
CA ILE A 327 8.19 9.24 -41.42
C ILE A 327 8.04 9.88 -42.81
N LEU A 328 7.74 11.18 -42.87
CA LEU A 328 7.61 11.90 -44.15
C LEU A 328 8.95 11.95 -44.90
N LEU A 329 10.06 12.13 -44.19
CA LEU A 329 11.40 12.15 -44.79
C LEU A 329 11.75 10.78 -45.38
N ASP A 330 11.39 9.69 -44.70
CA ASP A 330 11.55 8.33 -45.21
C ASP A 330 10.74 8.10 -46.50
N PHE A 331 9.45 8.47 -46.50
CA PHE A 331 8.61 8.37 -47.69
C PHE A 331 9.13 9.20 -48.87
N VAL A 332 9.56 10.44 -48.63
CA VAL A 332 10.07 11.32 -49.69
C VAL A 332 11.41 10.82 -50.22
N LEU A 333 12.33 10.37 -49.37
CA LEU A 333 13.62 9.84 -49.84
C LEU A 333 13.43 8.60 -50.72
N ILE A 334 12.58 7.66 -50.31
CA ILE A 334 12.28 6.46 -51.10
C ILE A 334 11.60 6.86 -52.42
N GLN A 335 10.57 7.72 -52.37
CA GLN A 335 9.81 8.10 -53.56
C GLN A 335 10.63 8.93 -54.55
N GLN A 336 11.51 9.82 -54.08
CA GLN A 336 12.41 10.61 -54.94
C GLN A 336 13.49 9.74 -55.61
N LEU A 337 14.01 8.72 -54.93
CA LEU A 337 14.95 7.76 -55.55
C LEU A 337 14.29 6.98 -56.69
N PHE A 338 13.01 6.61 -56.55
CA PHE A 338 12.25 5.97 -57.63
C PHE A 338 11.89 6.95 -58.76
N TRP A 339 11.39 8.15 -58.44
CA TRP A 339 10.97 9.13 -59.43
C TRP A 339 12.14 9.73 -60.22
N VAL A 340 13.28 10.04 -59.60
CA VAL A 340 14.46 10.56 -60.28
C VAL A 340 15.11 9.49 -61.17
N ASN A 341 15.08 8.21 -60.79
CA ASN A 341 15.49 7.11 -61.67
C ASN A 341 14.58 6.99 -62.90
N ILE A 342 13.28 7.19 -62.73
CA ILE A 342 12.30 7.07 -63.83
C ILE A 342 12.36 8.28 -64.78
N LEU A 343 12.48 9.50 -64.25
CA LEU A 343 12.44 10.72 -65.08
C LEU A 343 13.78 11.09 -65.71
N CYS A 344 14.91 10.95 -65.00
CA CYS A 344 16.20 11.47 -65.48
C CYS A 344 17.05 10.44 -66.23
N TRP A 345 16.79 9.13 -66.14
CA TRP A 345 17.74 8.13 -66.64
C TRP A 345 17.08 7.00 -67.42
N ARG A 346 16.69 7.31 -68.67
CA ARG A 346 16.28 6.36 -69.70
C ARG A 346 17.42 5.48 -70.25
N ASN A 347 18.50 5.29 -69.50
CA ASN A 347 19.57 4.35 -69.83
C ASN A 347 19.69 3.29 -68.73
N ARG A 348 19.22 2.09 -69.06
CA ARG A 348 19.35 0.84 -68.29
C ARG A 348 20.83 0.56 -67.99
N SER A 349 21.36 1.07 -66.88
CA SER A 349 22.64 0.61 -66.36
C SER A 349 22.43 -0.69 -65.58
N PRO A 350 23.00 -1.83 -66.01
CA PRO A 350 22.80 -3.12 -65.33
C PRO A 350 23.30 -3.14 -63.89
N ARG A 351 24.20 -2.22 -63.51
CA ARG A 351 24.68 -2.06 -62.12
C ARG A 351 23.62 -1.50 -61.18
N ARG A 352 22.68 -0.68 -61.68
CA ARG A 352 21.62 -0.08 -60.85
C ARG A 352 20.42 -1.01 -60.68
N GLN A 353 20.11 -1.80 -61.71
CA GLN A 353 19.08 -2.84 -61.64
C GLN A 353 19.43 -3.87 -60.55
N LYS A 354 20.69 -4.35 -60.55
CA LYS A 354 21.20 -5.22 -59.49
C LYS A 354 21.11 -4.63 -58.10
N ARG A 355 21.44 -3.33 -57.92
CA ARG A 355 21.30 -2.67 -56.61
C ARG A 355 19.85 -2.55 -56.15
N LYS A 356 18.90 -2.40 -57.08
CA LYS A 356 17.47 -2.39 -56.77
C LYS A 356 17.01 -3.79 -56.35
N GLU A 357 17.41 -4.82 -57.10
CA GLU A 357 17.14 -6.22 -56.78
C GLU A 357 17.75 -6.60 -55.42
N ASP A 358 18.99 -6.20 -55.13
CA ASP A 358 19.65 -6.40 -53.84
C ASP A 358 18.90 -5.70 -52.69
N TRP A 359 18.43 -4.46 -52.91
CA TRP A 359 17.65 -3.71 -51.91
C TRP A 359 16.29 -4.37 -51.64
N GLN A 360 15.59 -4.81 -52.69
CA GLN A 360 14.31 -5.50 -52.54
C GLN A 360 14.52 -6.86 -51.86
N ALA A 361 15.56 -7.62 -52.22
CA ALA A 361 15.88 -8.91 -51.61
C ALA A 361 16.28 -8.81 -50.13
N THR A 362 16.84 -7.68 -49.70
CA THR A 362 17.20 -7.41 -48.29
C THR A 362 16.07 -6.82 -47.46
N GLY A 363 14.89 -6.57 -48.04
CA GLY A 363 13.70 -6.14 -47.32
C GLY A 363 13.28 -7.19 -46.28
N THR A 364 12.82 -6.74 -45.10
CA THR A 364 12.48 -7.65 -43.97
C THR A 364 11.44 -8.71 -44.35
N LEU A 365 10.44 -8.35 -45.16
CA LEU A 365 9.41 -9.28 -45.63
C LEU A 365 9.95 -10.27 -46.68
N GLN A 366 10.89 -9.85 -47.52
CA GLN A 366 11.55 -10.73 -48.50
C GLN A 366 12.53 -11.70 -47.83
N LEU A 367 13.23 -11.25 -46.77
CA LEU A 367 14.00 -12.14 -45.90
C LEU A 367 13.10 -13.17 -45.20
N GLN A 368 11.94 -12.74 -44.70
CA GLN A 368 10.95 -13.66 -44.13
C GLN A 368 10.45 -14.66 -45.18
N ARG A 369 10.16 -14.22 -46.41
CA ARG A 369 9.83 -15.12 -47.53
C ARG A 369 10.92 -16.16 -47.75
N SER A 370 12.19 -15.76 -47.82
CA SER A 370 13.30 -16.71 -48.06
C SER A 370 13.39 -17.80 -46.98
N VAL A 371 13.13 -17.45 -45.72
CA VAL A 371 13.08 -18.41 -44.59
C VAL A 371 11.87 -19.34 -44.70
N LEU A 372 10.72 -18.82 -45.17
CA LEU A 372 9.52 -19.62 -45.38
C LEU A 372 9.65 -20.54 -46.62
N GLU A 373 10.32 -20.09 -47.67
CA GLU A 373 10.69 -20.92 -48.83
C GLU A 373 11.63 -22.05 -48.42
N ALA A 374 12.60 -21.79 -47.55
CA ALA A 374 13.44 -22.83 -46.94
C ALA A 374 12.64 -23.84 -46.10
N ARG A 375 11.41 -23.49 -45.71
CA ARG A 375 10.44 -24.38 -45.05
C ARG A 375 9.42 -24.97 -46.03
N CYS A 376 9.70 -24.91 -47.34
CA CYS A 376 8.85 -25.41 -48.43
C CYS A 376 7.46 -24.76 -48.50
N ILE A 377 7.32 -23.54 -47.98
CA ILE A 377 6.08 -22.78 -48.13
C ILE A 377 6.18 -22.06 -49.48
N GLN A 378 5.59 -22.67 -50.50
CA GLN A 378 5.54 -22.22 -51.90
C GLN A 378 4.20 -22.71 -52.50
N PRO A 379 3.68 -22.12 -53.60
CA PRO A 379 4.27 -21.07 -54.43
C PRO A 379 3.92 -19.64 -53.99
N TRP A 380 4.88 -18.73 -54.18
CA TRP A 380 4.71 -17.28 -54.03
C TRP A 380 4.32 -16.65 -55.36
N GLU A 381 3.54 -15.58 -55.32
CA GLU A 381 3.19 -14.80 -56.50
C GLU A 381 4.43 -14.02 -56.94
N ASP A 382 4.86 -14.26 -58.19
CA ASP A 382 6.14 -13.78 -58.73
C ASP A 382 6.00 -12.35 -59.29
N ASP A 383 5.51 -11.45 -58.46
CA ASP A 383 5.45 -10.02 -58.74
C ASP A 383 6.59 -9.34 -57.97
N GLU A 384 7.39 -8.49 -58.63
CA GLU A 384 8.61 -7.83 -58.10
C GLU A 384 8.31 -6.76 -57.01
N ASN A 385 7.27 -6.99 -56.20
CA ASN A 385 6.76 -6.08 -55.18
C ASN A 385 7.48 -6.27 -53.83
N GLU A 386 7.56 -5.21 -53.03
CA GLU A 386 8.24 -5.26 -51.72
C GLU A 386 7.53 -6.17 -50.70
N THR A 387 6.23 -6.44 -50.92
CA THR A 387 5.42 -7.33 -50.09
C THR A 387 5.18 -8.68 -50.79
N PRO A 388 5.82 -9.77 -50.37
CA PRO A 388 5.61 -11.08 -50.96
C PRO A 388 4.25 -11.65 -50.55
N VAL A 389 3.49 -12.15 -51.52
CA VAL A 389 2.15 -12.72 -51.30
C VAL A 389 2.14 -14.17 -51.79
N LEU A 390 1.50 -15.06 -51.03
CA LEU A 390 1.29 -16.44 -51.45
C LEU A 390 0.21 -16.52 -52.53
N VAL A 391 0.43 -17.37 -53.55
CA VAL A 391 -0.55 -17.59 -54.61
C VAL A 391 -1.87 -18.13 -54.03
N ASP A 392 -1.78 -18.98 -53.00
CA ASP A 392 -2.95 -19.48 -52.27
C ASP A 392 -3.11 -18.76 -50.92
N ARG A 393 -4.15 -17.92 -50.83
CA ARG A 393 -4.46 -17.11 -49.63
C ARG A 393 -5.05 -17.93 -48.48
N LYS A 394 -5.34 -19.23 -48.66
CA LYS A 394 -6.01 -20.07 -47.64
C LYS A 394 -5.16 -21.21 -47.08
N GLN A 395 -3.87 -21.29 -47.44
CA GLN A 395 -2.99 -22.28 -46.83
C GLN A 395 -2.76 -22.01 -45.35
N ARG A 396 -3.02 -23.03 -44.52
CA ARG A 396 -2.66 -23.03 -43.10
C ARG A 396 -1.27 -23.65 -42.95
N PHE A 397 -0.34 -22.93 -42.33
CA PHE A 397 1.01 -23.45 -42.11
C PHE A 397 0.99 -24.60 -41.09
N ALA A 398 1.59 -25.73 -41.43
CA ALA A 398 1.77 -26.87 -40.54
C ALA A 398 2.76 -26.54 -39.41
N ARG A 399 2.62 -27.18 -38.24
CA ARG A 399 3.57 -27.04 -37.13
C ARG A 399 4.87 -27.78 -37.45
N LEU A 400 5.98 -27.32 -36.87
CA LEU A 400 7.36 -27.78 -37.16
C LEU A 400 7.55 -29.31 -37.16
N ASN A 401 6.74 -30.04 -36.38
CA ASN A 401 6.88 -31.50 -36.21
C ASN A 401 6.13 -32.32 -37.27
N ASP A 402 5.29 -31.69 -38.09
CA ASP A 402 4.38 -32.37 -39.04
C ASP A 402 4.84 -32.22 -40.51
N LEU A 403 6.06 -31.74 -40.76
CA LEU A 403 6.57 -31.54 -42.12
C LEU A 403 7.04 -32.87 -42.74
N ASN A 404 6.50 -33.18 -43.92
CA ASN A 404 6.77 -34.41 -44.69
C ASN A 404 8.25 -34.56 -45.08
N ASP A 405 8.79 -35.78 -45.06
CA ASP A 405 10.21 -36.09 -45.32
C ASP A 405 10.72 -35.72 -46.73
N ASP A 406 9.82 -35.37 -47.66
CA ASP A 406 10.20 -34.93 -49.01
C ASP A 406 10.93 -33.57 -48.99
N CYS A 407 10.66 -32.69 -48.00
CA CYS A 407 11.43 -31.44 -47.84
C CYS A 407 12.86 -31.64 -47.34
N LYS A 408 13.15 -32.77 -46.68
CA LYS A 408 14.52 -33.08 -46.22
C LYS A 408 15.42 -33.61 -47.33
N ARG A 409 14.85 -34.01 -48.48
CA ARG A 409 15.60 -34.62 -49.59
C ARG A 409 16.21 -33.62 -50.56
N GLU A 410 15.70 -32.39 -50.65
CA GLU A 410 16.28 -31.35 -51.52
C GLU A 410 17.52 -30.67 -50.93
N GLU A 411 17.73 -30.75 -49.60
CA GLU A 411 18.96 -30.25 -48.95
C GLU A 411 20.24 -30.96 -49.44
N ASN A 412 20.12 -32.15 -50.06
CA ASN A 412 21.24 -32.95 -50.55
C ASN A 412 21.37 -33.02 -52.09
N ARG A 413 20.59 -32.26 -52.86
CA ARG A 413 20.85 -32.06 -54.30
C ARG A 413 21.31 -30.62 -54.51
N GLY A 414 22.63 -30.45 -54.67
CA GLY A 414 23.23 -29.19 -55.08
C GLY A 414 22.60 -28.66 -56.37
N GLY A 415 21.72 -27.68 -56.21
CA GLY A 415 21.32 -26.75 -57.25
C GLY A 415 22.04 -25.43 -56.97
N ASP A 416 22.87 -24.99 -57.91
CA ASP A 416 23.49 -23.67 -57.92
C ASP A 416 22.40 -22.57 -57.86
N VAL A 417 22.10 -22.06 -56.67
CA VAL A 417 21.65 -20.68 -56.51
C VAL A 417 22.90 -19.83 -56.40
N GLY A 418 23.30 -19.29 -57.56
CA GLY A 418 24.53 -18.54 -57.75
C GLY A 418 24.62 -17.29 -56.86
N TYR A 419 25.24 -17.44 -55.70
CA TYR A 419 25.91 -16.35 -55.00
C TYR A 419 27.43 -16.57 -55.10
N GLY A 420 28.12 -15.55 -55.56
CA GLY A 420 29.54 -15.57 -55.91
C GLY A 420 30.45 -16.03 -54.77
N ARG A 421 31.39 -16.89 -55.16
CA ARG A 421 32.46 -17.48 -54.35
C ARG A 421 33.31 -16.40 -53.64
N GLY A 422 33.10 -16.24 -52.34
CA GLY A 422 34.05 -15.61 -51.41
C GLY A 422 34.51 -16.66 -50.40
N THR A 423 35.81 -16.89 -50.28
CA THR A 423 36.38 -17.88 -49.35
C THR A 423 36.13 -17.48 -47.90
N HIS A 424 35.19 -18.16 -47.24
CA HIS A 424 35.05 -18.14 -45.79
C HIS A 424 35.57 -19.46 -45.20
N THR A 425 36.57 -19.33 -44.35
CA THR A 425 37.07 -20.37 -43.44
C THR A 425 35.97 -20.80 -42.46
N PRO A 426 35.83 -22.11 -42.15
CA PRO A 426 34.85 -22.57 -41.17
C PRO A 426 35.20 -22.10 -39.75
N VAL A 427 34.18 -21.64 -39.03
CA VAL A 427 34.24 -21.27 -37.61
C VAL A 427 34.44 -22.56 -36.78
N PRO A 428 35.33 -22.59 -35.77
CA PRO A 428 35.55 -23.79 -34.98
C PRO A 428 34.36 -24.10 -34.07
N THR A 429 33.96 -25.37 -34.06
CA THR A 429 32.95 -25.94 -33.18
C THR A 429 33.39 -25.80 -31.71
N GLN A 430 32.51 -25.25 -30.86
CA GLN A 430 32.76 -25.07 -29.43
C GLN A 430 33.15 -26.40 -28.76
N THR A 431 34.30 -26.42 -28.11
CA THR A 431 34.78 -27.56 -27.30
C THR A 431 34.08 -27.59 -25.92
N PRO A 432 34.03 -28.76 -25.26
CA PRO A 432 33.37 -28.94 -23.96
C PRO A 432 33.84 -27.98 -22.85
N GLU A 433 35.05 -27.43 -22.95
CA GLU A 433 35.58 -26.43 -22.01
C GLU A 433 34.85 -25.07 -22.10
N SER A 434 34.39 -24.66 -23.29
CA SER A 434 33.63 -23.41 -23.46
C SER A 434 32.26 -23.46 -22.78
N LYS A 435 31.64 -24.65 -22.72
CA LYS A 435 30.38 -24.85 -21.98
C LYS A 435 30.56 -24.89 -20.48
N ARG A 436 31.77 -25.15 -19.99
CA ARG A 436 32.08 -25.17 -18.55
C ARG A 436 32.30 -23.75 -18.01
N MET A 437 32.95 -22.87 -18.78
CA MET A 437 33.07 -21.45 -18.45
C MET A 437 31.71 -20.72 -18.43
N GLU A 438 30.82 -20.98 -19.40
CA GLU A 438 29.46 -20.40 -19.40
C GLU A 438 28.58 -20.87 -18.23
N ALA A 439 28.88 -22.05 -17.66
CA ALA A 439 28.18 -22.57 -16.49
C ALA A 439 28.73 -21.98 -15.17
N GLU A 440 30.03 -21.65 -15.12
CA GLU A 440 30.64 -20.96 -13.97
C GLU A 440 30.27 -19.47 -13.93
N ASP A 441 30.19 -18.78 -15.07
CA ASP A 441 29.72 -17.38 -15.13
C ASP A 441 28.25 -17.23 -14.71
N ARG A 442 27.38 -18.19 -15.07
CA ARG A 442 25.98 -18.19 -14.62
C ARG A 442 25.82 -18.51 -13.13
N ALA A 443 26.78 -19.19 -12.52
CA ALA A 443 26.75 -19.45 -11.08
C ALA A 443 27.15 -18.21 -10.28
N ALA A 444 28.09 -17.41 -10.79
CA ALA A 444 28.51 -16.14 -10.18
C ALA A 444 27.40 -15.07 -10.21
N ASP A 445 26.64 -14.96 -11.31
CA ASP A 445 25.51 -14.01 -11.42
C ASP A 445 24.35 -14.33 -10.46
N LEU A 446 24.17 -15.61 -10.09
CA LEU A 446 23.16 -16.06 -9.13
C LEU A 446 23.57 -15.82 -7.67
N GLU A 447 24.87 -15.69 -7.39
CA GLU A 447 25.40 -15.38 -6.06
C GLU A 447 25.33 -13.87 -5.78
N ASP A 448 25.60 -13.03 -6.79
CA ASP A 448 25.47 -11.55 -6.71
C ASP A 448 24.00 -11.10 -6.57
N SER A 449 23.07 -11.89 -7.13
CA SER A 449 21.61 -11.67 -6.98
C SER A 449 21.07 -11.99 -5.58
N ARG A 450 21.84 -12.70 -4.74
CA ARG A 450 21.45 -13.12 -3.39
C ARG A 450 21.94 -12.19 -2.29
N GLU A 451 22.93 -11.32 -2.58
CA GLU A 451 23.41 -10.29 -1.65
C GLU A 451 22.66 -8.94 -1.80
N ALA A 452 21.74 -8.83 -2.76
CA ALA A 452 20.96 -7.62 -3.04
C ALA A 452 19.49 -7.66 -2.57
N VAL A 453 19.15 -8.47 -1.57
CA VAL A 453 17.83 -8.49 -0.89
C VAL A 453 17.99 -8.26 0.60
#